data_AF-A0A2P6FX76-F1
#
_entry.id   AF-A0A2P6FX76-F1
#
_cell.length_a   1.000
_cell.length_b   1.000
_cell.length_c   1.000
_cell.angle_alpha   90.00
_cell.angle_beta   90.00
_cell.angle_gamma   90.00
#
_symmetry.space_group_name_H-M   'P 1'
#
loop_
_entity.id
_entity.type
_entity.pdbx_description
1 polymer ?
#
loop_
_entity_poly.entity_id
_entity_poly.type
_entity_poly.pdbx_seq_one_letter_code
_entity_poly.pdbx_strand_id
1 'polypeptide(L)' 'IDISISAYPNFQLFEIRNKKAIAQHRQVLEKFGRYPQRNAQFGRESTPLEKAWLADKGNLPIWAGGKLSVDETIK' A
#
# COMPACT_ATOMS: atom_id res chain seq x y z
N ILE A 1 -4.53 1.19 14.50
CA ILE A 1 -5.90 1.51 14.02
C ILE A 1 -6.94 1.09 15.05
N ASP A 2 -6.70 0.02 15.79
CA ASP A 2 -7.68 -0.56 16.73
C ASP A 2 -8.04 0.37 17.88
N ILE A 3 -7.09 1.16 18.38
CA ILE A 3 -7.36 2.23 19.36
C ILE A 3 -8.37 3.24 18.80
N SER A 4 -8.24 3.64 17.54
CA SER A 4 -9.16 4.58 16.89
C SER A 4 -10.53 3.96 16.62
N ILE A 5 -10.59 2.68 16.26
CA ILE A 5 -11.84 1.93 16.10
C ILE A 5 -12.56 1.84 17.45
N SER A 6 -11.82 1.53 18.52
CA SER A 6 -12.37 1.44 19.88
C SER A 6 -12.82 2.79 20.43
N ALA A 7 -12.10 3.88 20.13
CA ALA A 7 -12.45 5.23 20.57
C ALA A 7 -13.65 5.81 19.82
N TYR A 8 -13.89 5.38 18.57
CA TYR A 8 -14.94 5.91 17.70
C TYR A 8 -15.73 4.78 17.00
N PRO A 9 -16.52 3.99 17.75
CA PRO A 9 -17.20 2.80 17.21
C PRO A 9 -18.24 3.14 16.13
N ASN A 10 -18.85 4.33 16.19
CA ASN A 10 -19.83 4.77 15.19
C ASN A 10 -19.16 5.35 13.92
N PHE A 11 -17.84 5.55 13.92
CA PHE A 11 -17.11 6.08 12.78
C PHE A 11 -16.45 4.95 11.99
N GLN A 12 -17.29 4.28 11.19
CA GLN A 12 -16.96 3.05 10.46
C GLN A 12 -15.81 3.20 9.43
N LEU A 13 -15.40 4.43 9.10
CA LEU A 13 -14.30 4.70 8.15
C LEU A 13 -13.00 3.99 8.54
N PHE A 14 -12.69 3.93 9.85
CA PHE A 14 -11.46 3.31 10.33
C PHE A 14 -11.45 1.78 10.15
N GLU A 15 -12.60 1.14 10.35
CA GLU A 15 -12.76 -0.29 10.28
C GLU A 15 -12.89 -0.79 8.83
N ILE A 16 -13.76 -0.15 8.04
CA ILE A 16 -14.12 -0.64 6.71
C ILE A 16 -13.02 -0.39 5.68
N ARG A 17 -12.49 0.85 5.62
CA ARG A 17 -11.60 1.27 4.53
C ARG A 17 -10.14 1.37 4.97
N ASN A 18 -9.87 1.98 6.13
CA ASN A 18 -8.50 2.28 6.52
C ASN A 18 -7.71 1.03 6.92
N LYS A 19 -8.34 0.04 7.54
CA LYS A 19 -7.65 -1.18 7.98
C LYS A 19 -6.99 -1.94 6.83
N LYS A 20 -7.72 -2.15 5.73
CA LYS A 20 -7.18 -2.84 4.54
C LYS A 20 -6.11 -2.03 3.82
N ALA A 21 -6.34 -0.72 3.65
CA ALA A 21 -5.34 0.16 3.05
C ALA A 21 -4.03 0.17 3.85
N ILE A 22 -4.10 0.21 5.19
CA ILE A 22 -2.92 0.14 6.06
C ILE A 22 -2.20 -1.19 5.90
N ALA A 23 -2.94 -2.31 5.83
CA ALA A 23 -2.34 -3.62 5.61
C ALA A 23 -1.56 -3.68 4.29
N GLN A 24 -2.14 -3.17 3.18
CA GLN A 24 -1.42 -3.10 1.90
C GLN A 24 -0.15 -2.23 1.98
N HIS A 25 -0.22 -1.06 2.62
CA HIS A 25 0.97 -0.21 2.80
C HIS A 25 2.04 -0.93 3.59
N ARG A 26 1.64 -1.65 4.65
CA ARG A 26 2.54 -2.45 5.48
C ARG A 26 3.23 -3.54 4.67
N GLN A 27 2.52 -4.27 3.83
CA GLN A 27 3.12 -5.31 2.96
C GLN A 27 4.22 -4.75 2.05
N VAL A 28 3.99 -3.58 1.45
CA VAL A 28 5.00 -2.94 0.58
C VAL A 28 6.21 -2.48 1.38
N LEU A 29 6.00 -1.91 2.58
CA LEU A 29 7.10 -1.53 3.47
C LEU A 29 7.87 -2.75 3.99
N GLU A 30 7.22 -3.86 4.30
CA GLU A 30 7.89 -5.10 4.71
C GLU A 30 8.72 -5.69 3.57
N LYS A 31 8.24 -5.61 2.31
CA LYS A 31 8.94 -6.15 1.13
C LYS A 31 10.12 -5.29 0.69
N PHE A 32 9.98 -3.96 0.69
CA PHE A 32 10.96 -3.05 0.09
C PHE A 32 11.63 -2.08 1.08
N GLY A 33 11.09 -1.92 2.29
CA GLY A 33 11.53 -0.93 3.27
C GLY A 33 11.21 0.53 2.88
N ARG A 34 10.59 0.74 1.73
CA ARG A 34 10.27 2.06 1.15
C ARG A 34 9.15 1.94 0.11
N TYR A 35 8.74 3.06 -0.47
CA TYR A 35 7.77 3.10 -1.57
C TYR A 35 8.49 3.22 -2.93
N PRO A 36 8.56 2.13 -3.72
CA PRO A 36 9.33 2.14 -4.97
C PRO A 36 8.87 3.20 -5.98
N GLN A 37 7.56 3.50 -6.01
CA GLN A 37 7.01 4.51 -6.91
C GLN A 37 7.57 5.93 -6.65
N ARG A 38 8.11 6.19 -5.45
CA ARG A 38 8.66 7.49 -5.08
C ARG A 38 10.18 7.55 -5.22
N ASN A 39 10.83 6.46 -5.64
CA ASN A 39 12.29 6.40 -5.72
C ASN A 39 12.87 7.54 -6.58
N ALA A 40 12.30 7.78 -7.76
CA ALA A 40 12.71 8.87 -8.64
C ALA A 40 12.58 10.25 -8.00
N GLN A 41 11.49 10.51 -7.25
CA GLN A 41 11.27 11.77 -6.55
C GLN A 41 12.33 12.03 -5.46
N PHE A 42 12.89 10.98 -4.88
CA PHE A 42 13.94 11.05 -3.86
C PHE A 42 15.36 10.85 -4.43
N GLY A 43 15.53 10.85 -5.76
CA GLY A 43 16.84 10.64 -6.40
C GLY A 43 17.42 9.24 -6.17
N ARG A 44 16.58 8.24 -5.89
CA ARG A 44 17.00 6.84 -5.66
C ARG A 44 16.84 6.02 -6.92
N GLU A 45 17.81 5.15 -7.19
CA GLU A 45 17.66 4.13 -8.21
C GLU A 45 16.78 2.97 -7.71
N SER A 46 15.87 2.53 -8.58
CA SER A 46 15.04 1.35 -8.32
C SER A 46 15.80 0.08 -8.65
N THR A 47 15.74 -0.90 -7.74
CA THR A 47 16.27 -2.25 -7.96
C THR A 47 15.48 -2.98 -9.06
N PRO A 48 16.03 -4.05 -9.65
CA PRO A 48 15.28 -4.87 -10.63
C PRO A 48 13.95 -5.39 -10.08
N LEU A 49 13.91 -5.79 -8.80
CA LEU A 49 12.69 -6.26 -8.13
C LEU A 49 11.64 -5.14 -8.01
N GLU A 50 12.08 -3.94 -7.65
CA GLU A 50 11.21 -2.77 -7.56
C GLU A 50 10.64 -2.39 -8.93
N LYS A 51 11.46 -2.45 -9.99
CA LYS A 51 11.03 -2.20 -11.37
C LYS A 51 10.00 -3.23 -11.84
N ALA A 52 10.24 -4.52 -11.58
CA ALA A 52 9.30 -5.59 -11.91
C ALA A 52 7.96 -5.41 -11.18
N TRP A 53 7.99 -5.07 -9.89
CA TRP A 53 6.78 -4.80 -9.11
C TRP A 53 6.00 -3.58 -9.64
N LEU A 54 6.68 -2.50 -10.03
CA LEU A 54 6.02 -1.31 -10.62
C LEU A 54 5.44 -1.57 -12.03
N ALA A 55 6.00 -2.54 -12.75
CA ALA A 55 5.53 -2.95 -14.08
C ALA A 55 4.26 -3.80 -14.01
N ASP A 56 4.05 -4.57 -12.94
CA ASP A 56 2.86 -5.39 -12.73
C ASP A 56 1.65 -4.53 -12.31
N LYS A 57 1.05 -3.83 -13.28
CA LYS A 57 -0.11 -2.96 -13.03
C LYS A 57 -1.35 -3.69 -12.50
N GLY A 58 -1.43 -5.02 -12.65
CA GLY A 58 -2.55 -5.82 -12.15
C GLY A 58 -2.50 -6.04 -10.65
N ASN A 59 -1.30 -6.34 -10.12
CA ASN A 59 -1.08 -6.56 -8.68
C ASN A 59 -0.55 -5.32 -7.96
N LEU A 60 -0.27 -4.24 -8.68
CA LEU A 60 0.15 -2.97 -8.10
C LEU A 60 -1.07 -2.23 -7.50
N PRO A 61 -1.00 -1.79 -6.23
CA PRO A 61 -2.06 -1.02 -5.60
C PRO A 61 -2.40 0.27 -6.35
N ILE A 62 -3.67 0.69 -6.29
CA ILE A 62 -4.12 1.97 -6.89
C ILE A 62 -3.31 3.17 -6.35
N TRP A 63 -3.01 3.19 -5.06
CA TRP A 63 -2.19 4.26 -4.44
C TRP A 63 -0.73 4.24 -4.90
N ALA A 64 -0.28 3.15 -5.52
CA ALA A 64 1.05 2.98 -6.12
C ALA A 64 1.06 3.17 -7.65
N GLY A 65 -0.06 3.60 -8.24
CA GLY A 65 -0.19 3.78 -9.69
C GLY A 65 -0.52 2.50 -10.47
N GLY A 66 -1.20 1.55 -9.83
CA GLY A 66 -1.72 0.32 -10.44
C GLY A 66 -3.24 0.23 -10.43
N LYS A 67 -3.78 -0.99 -10.55
CA LYS A 67 -5.23 -1.27 -10.63
C LYS A 67 -5.78 -2.07 -9.44
N LEU A 68 -4.92 -2.59 -8.56
CA LEU A 68 -5.34 -3.42 -7.44
C LEU A 68 -6.11 -2.57 -6.40
N SER A 69 -7.35 -2.97 -6.12
CA SER A 69 -8.18 -2.28 -5.14
C SER A 69 -7.59 -2.37 -3.74
N VAL A 70 -7.87 -1.38 -2.89
CA VAL A 70 -7.53 -1.44 -1.45
C VAL A 70 -8.23 -2.59 -0.73
N ASP A 71 -9.29 -3.16 -1.32
CA ASP A 71 -9.99 -4.32 -0.79
C ASP A 71 -9.32 -5.67 -1.07
N GLU A 72 -8.34 -5.69 -2.00
CA GLU A 72 -7.68 -6.90 -2.47
C GLU A 72 -6.28 -7.03 -1.84
N THR A 73 -5.72 -8.25 -1.82
CA THR A 73 -4.37 -8.48 -1.29
C THR A 73 -3.35 -8.48 -2.43
N ILE A 74 -2.17 -7.90 -2.18
CA ILE A 74 -1.05 -7.96 -3.13
C ILE A 74 -0.59 -9.43 -3.22
N LYS A 75 -0.62 -9.98 -4.43
CA LYS A 75 -0.20 -11.37 -4.71
C LYS A 75 1.32 -11.52 -4.77
#